data_AF-A0A839XG92-F1
#
_entry.id   AF-A0A839XG92-F1
#
_cell.length_a   1.000
_cell.length_b   1.000
_cell.length_c   1.000
_cell.angle_alpha   90.00
_cell.angle_beta   90.00
_cell.angle_gamma   90.00
#
_symmetry.space_group_name_H-M   'P 1'
#
loop_
_entity.id
_entity.type
_entity.pdbx_description
1 polymer ?
#
loop_
_entity_poly.entity_id
_entity_poly.type
_entity_poly.pdbx_seq_one_letter_code
_entity_poly.pdbx_strand_id
1 'polypeptide(L)'
;MAAALTVVLAVGLITVIDGSRQQAMSGDVTELSCDAAIGPTRPGQAGNGAADAESLDGEQREITSLIIKIGKERGMSPRAWQIAIQAGMTESRLKNLNYGDRDSLGIFQMRPSMGWGTPEQVTNPPYQVNKFYDVLEDVPGWQHMRPGEAAQAVERSAFPDRYHEWEPMAVHLVQNVGEIRNASGCGEARGDVVLASNSSVQQAIDFAMGERGKPYVWGATGPDSYDCSGLMLRAYEAAGITIPRVSRDQYKAGSMLPVEQAQPGDLLFWAYDTADPSTIHHVAMYLGNGKMVEAQQSGVPVHVRDVSWDEGELVPQAVRPGV
;
A
#
# COMPACT_ATOMS: atom_id res chain seq x y z
N MET A 1 9.12 85.10 15.83
CA MET A 1 9.24 84.43 17.14
C MET A 1 8.04 83.49 17.23
N ALA A 2 8.14 82.24 16.81
CA ALA A 2 8.81 81.09 17.44
C ALA A 2 8.12 80.63 18.74
N ALA A 3 7.62 79.38 18.68
CA ALA A 3 7.19 78.47 19.76
C ALA A 3 5.91 78.84 20.55
N ALA A 4 5.01 77.93 20.93
CA ALA A 4 5.13 76.48 21.08
C ALA A 4 3.81 75.79 20.66
N LEU A 5 3.93 74.72 19.88
CA LEU A 5 2.82 73.80 19.58
C LEU A 5 2.86 72.70 20.65
N THR A 6 1.89 72.71 21.55
CA THR A 6 1.76 71.69 22.61
C THR A 6 1.33 70.37 21.97
N VAL A 7 2.19 69.36 22.06
CA VAL A 7 1.89 67.98 21.66
C VAL A 7 0.85 67.41 22.63
N VAL A 8 -0.37 67.16 22.16
CA VAL A 8 -1.34 66.30 22.85
C VAL A 8 -1.15 64.90 22.28
N LEU A 9 -0.50 64.03 23.05
CA LEU A 9 -0.43 62.59 22.78
C LEU A 9 -1.82 61.98 23.01
N ALA A 10 -2.61 61.85 21.95
CA ALA A 10 -3.77 60.97 21.93
C ALA A 10 -3.28 59.54 21.66
N VAL A 11 -3.14 58.74 22.73
CA VAL A 11 -2.91 57.31 22.61
C VAL A 11 -4.21 56.67 22.13
N GLY A 12 -4.33 56.48 20.81
CA GLY A 12 -5.36 55.62 20.23
C GLY A 12 -5.04 54.17 20.54
N LEU A 13 -5.82 53.54 21.40
CA LEU A 13 -5.76 52.09 21.63
C LEU A 13 -6.20 51.39 20.34
N ILE A 14 -5.25 50.82 19.59
CA ILE A 14 -5.55 49.85 18.54
C ILE A 14 -5.79 48.52 19.27
N THR A 15 -7.05 48.16 19.46
CA THR A 15 -7.42 46.80 19.86
C THR A 15 -7.18 45.87 18.68
N VAL A 16 -6.06 45.16 18.72
CA VAL A 16 -5.79 44.01 17.85
C VAL A 16 -6.86 42.96 18.15
N ILE A 17 -7.74 42.69 17.18
CA ILE A 17 -8.64 41.55 17.23
C ILE A 17 -7.79 40.33 16.92
N ASP A 18 -7.26 39.72 17.97
CA ASP A 18 -6.56 38.44 17.90
C ASP A 18 -7.56 37.37 17.45
N GLY A 19 -7.17 36.57 16.45
CA GLY A 19 -8.00 35.65 15.68
C GLY A 19 -8.42 34.38 16.44
N SER A 20 -8.58 34.46 17.76
CA SER A 20 -8.90 33.31 18.62
C SER A 20 -10.41 33.12 18.78
N ARG A 21 -11.14 32.91 17.67
CA ARG A 21 -12.51 32.36 17.67
C ARG A 21 -12.76 31.47 16.46
N GLN A 22 -11.93 30.46 16.29
CA GLN A 22 -12.29 29.20 15.62
C GLN A 22 -11.71 28.03 16.41
N GLN A 23 -12.13 27.89 17.68
CA GLN A 23 -12.08 26.59 18.36
C GLN A 23 -13.31 25.82 17.93
N ALA A 24 -13.16 24.99 16.90
CA ALA A 24 -14.08 23.92 16.59
C ALA A 24 -13.27 22.71 16.10
N MET A 25 -13.02 21.79 17.03
CA MET A 25 -12.77 20.37 16.82
C MET A 25 -11.60 20.00 15.89
N SER A 26 -10.39 20.28 16.33
CA SER A 26 -9.26 19.38 16.06
C SER A 26 -9.40 18.16 16.98
N GLY A 27 -10.25 17.21 16.61
CA GLY A 27 -10.02 15.83 17.06
C GLY A 27 -8.74 15.36 16.39
N ASP A 28 -7.83 14.75 17.15
CA ASP A 28 -6.57 14.19 16.66
C ASP A 28 -6.80 13.43 15.35
N VAL A 29 -6.51 14.09 14.23
CA VAL A 29 -6.22 13.38 13.00
C VAL A 29 -4.79 12.92 13.21
N THR A 30 -4.63 11.73 13.80
CA THR A 30 -3.40 10.97 13.64
C THR A 30 -3.15 10.93 12.14
N GLU A 31 -2.17 11.70 11.66
CA GLU A 31 -1.61 11.54 10.33
C GLU A 31 -1.03 10.13 10.28
N LEU A 32 -1.88 9.18 9.93
CA LEU A 32 -1.46 7.90 9.42
C LEU A 32 -0.80 8.23 8.09
N SER A 33 0.53 8.41 8.17
CA SER A 33 1.48 8.27 7.07
C SER A 33 0.96 7.23 6.08
N CYS A 34 1.12 7.50 4.78
CA CYS A 34 0.77 6.62 3.66
C CYS A 34 1.64 5.34 3.64
N ASP A 35 1.86 4.75 4.80
CA ASP A 35 2.57 3.52 5.00
C ASP A 35 1.72 2.38 4.44
N ALA A 36 2.06 2.10 3.18
CA ALA A 36 2.24 0.75 2.70
C ALA A 36 0.91 0.08 2.31
N ALA A 37 0.52 0.41 1.07
CA ALA A 37 -0.76 0.13 0.43
C ALA A 37 -1.36 -1.24 0.70
N ILE A 38 -2.67 -1.17 0.93
CA ILE A 38 -3.63 -2.24 1.08
C ILE A 38 -4.18 -2.56 -0.34
N GLY A 39 -3.89 -3.73 -0.94
CA GLY A 39 -4.50 -4.13 -2.22
C GLY A 39 -4.37 -5.61 -2.63
N PRO A 40 -5.36 -6.21 -3.32
CA PRO A 40 -5.27 -7.59 -3.83
C PRO A 40 -4.34 -7.83 -5.03
N THR A 41 -4.01 -9.11 -5.22
CA THR A 41 -2.94 -9.62 -6.10
C THR A 41 -3.37 -10.53 -7.24
N ARG A 42 -4.61 -10.41 -7.76
CA ARG A 42 -5.08 -11.10 -8.98
C ARG A 42 -5.88 -10.14 -9.88
N PRO A 43 -5.58 -10.01 -11.20
CA PRO A 43 -6.34 -9.15 -12.10
C PRO A 43 -7.59 -9.89 -12.57
N GLY A 44 -8.67 -9.16 -12.83
CA GLY A 44 -9.93 -9.73 -13.34
C GLY A 44 -10.79 -10.48 -12.30
N GLN A 45 -10.32 -10.58 -11.05
CA GLN A 45 -11.14 -10.92 -9.90
C GLN A 45 -11.25 -9.72 -8.96
N ALA A 46 -11.91 -8.65 -9.44
CA ALA A 46 -12.65 -7.80 -8.51
C ALA A 46 -13.77 -8.58 -7.77
N GLY A 47 -14.09 -9.79 -8.23
CA GLY A 47 -15.12 -10.66 -7.65
C GLY A 47 -14.64 -11.36 -6.39
N ASN A 48 -14.84 -10.69 -5.25
CA ASN A 48 -15.47 -11.22 -4.03
C ASN A 48 -14.89 -10.65 -2.74
N GLY A 49 -13.84 -9.81 -2.69
CA GLY A 49 -13.35 -9.29 -1.39
C GLY A 49 -14.45 -8.67 -0.50
N ALA A 50 -15.38 -7.93 -1.12
CA ALA A 50 -16.60 -7.46 -0.47
C ALA A 50 -17.62 -8.58 -0.19
N ALA A 51 -17.85 -9.51 -1.12
CA ALA A 51 -18.78 -10.63 -0.96
C ALA A 51 -18.31 -11.66 0.10
N ASP A 52 -17.02 -11.95 0.16
CA ASP A 52 -16.34 -12.78 1.15
C ASP A 52 -16.41 -12.09 2.51
N ALA A 53 -16.16 -10.78 2.57
CA ALA A 53 -16.34 -9.98 3.79
C ALA A 53 -17.81 -9.97 4.26
N GLU A 54 -18.76 -9.89 3.33
CA GLU A 54 -20.19 -10.01 3.60
C GLU A 54 -20.58 -11.41 4.09
N SER A 55 -19.90 -12.45 3.60
CA SER A 55 -20.11 -13.84 3.98
C SER A 55 -19.62 -14.21 5.38
N LEU A 56 -18.81 -13.33 6.01
CA LEU A 56 -18.31 -13.57 7.37
C LEU A 56 -19.46 -13.70 8.37
N ASP A 57 -19.38 -14.75 9.18
CA ASP A 57 -20.28 -14.97 10.30
C ASP A 57 -19.99 -14.00 11.48
N GLY A 58 -20.80 -14.07 12.53
CA GLY A 58 -20.70 -13.17 13.67
C GLY A 58 -19.35 -13.26 14.40
N GLU A 59 -18.83 -14.47 14.59
CA GLU A 59 -17.54 -14.69 15.26
C GLU A 59 -16.38 -14.10 14.45
N GLN A 60 -16.39 -14.35 13.14
CA GLN A 60 -15.34 -13.84 12.24
C GLN A 60 -15.31 -12.31 12.20
N ARG A 61 -16.48 -11.65 12.24
CA ARG A 61 -16.60 -10.18 12.30
C ARG A 61 -16.12 -9.62 13.63
N GLU A 62 -16.43 -10.28 14.74
CA GLU A 62 -15.94 -9.91 16.08
C GLU A 62 -14.41 -10.01 16.17
N ILE A 63 -13.83 -11.10 15.68
CA ILE A 63 -12.37 -11.30 15.63
C ILE A 63 -11.72 -10.25 14.73
N THR A 64 -12.28 -9.96 13.55
CA THR A 64 -11.78 -8.90 12.66
C THR A 64 -11.76 -7.55 13.38
N SER A 65 -12.86 -7.21 14.05
CA SER A 65 -12.97 -5.95 14.80
C SER A 65 -11.97 -5.88 15.95
N LEU A 66 -11.72 -7.02 16.62
CA LEU A 66 -10.73 -7.13 17.69
C LEU A 66 -9.30 -6.92 17.20
N ILE A 67 -8.93 -7.52 16.05
CA ILE A 67 -7.62 -7.33 15.40
C ILE A 67 -7.37 -5.84 15.16
N ILE A 68 -8.32 -5.19 14.48
CA ILE A 68 -8.24 -3.76 14.15
C ILE A 68 -8.19 -2.89 15.40
N LYS A 69 -9.03 -3.19 16.40
CA LYS A 69 -9.08 -2.45 17.66
C LYS A 69 -7.73 -2.49 18.39
N ILE A 70 -7.17 -3.69 18.60
CA ILE A 70 -5.88 -3.86 19.28
C ILE A 70 -4.76 -3.21 18.46
N GLY A 71 -4.81 -3.35 17.13
CA GLY A 71 -3.87 -2.69 16.24
C GLY A 71 -3.89 -1.16 16.40
N LYS A 72 -5.07 -0.55 16.47
CA LYS A 72 -5.23 0.89 16.77
C LYS A 72 -4.69 1.25 18.16
N GLU A 73 -5.03 0.48 19.19
CA GLU A 73 -4.58 0.71 20.58
C GLU A 73 -3.05 0.64 20.71
N ARG A 74 -2.39 -0.17 19.88
CA ARG A 74 -0.93 -0.30 19.80
C ARG A 74 -0.25 0.71 18.86
N GLY A 75 -1.00 1.52 18.11
CA GLY A 75 -0.44 2.41 17.09
C GLY A 75 0.13 1.67 15.88
N MET A 76 -0.30 0.43 15.62
CA MET A 76 0.13 -0.36 14.47
C MET A 76 -0.43 0.22 13.18
N SER A 77 0.34 0.14 12.09
CA SER A 77 -0.14 0.57 10.78
C SER A 77 -1.31 -0.31 10.29
N PRO A 78 -2.22 0.21 9.44
CA PRO A 78 -3.28 -0.58 8.81
C PRO A 78 -2.77 -1.84 8.09
N ARG A 79 -1.53 -1.80 7.57
CA ARG A 79 -0.85 -2.97 7.00
C ARG A 79 -0.69 -4.11 8.01
N ALA A 80 -0.36 -3.84 9.27
CA ALA A 80 -0.29 -4.89 10.30
C ALA A 80 -1.66 -5.54 10.53
N TRP A 81 -2.75 -4.78 10.47
CA TRP A 81 -4.10 -5.33 10.63
C TRP A 81 -4.46 -6.22 9.45
N GLN A 82 -4.12 -5.78 8.23
CA GLN A 82 -4.27 -6.60 7.03
C GLN A 82 -3.49 -7.92 7.15
N ILE A 83 -2.22 -7.87 7.57
CA ILE A 83 -1.37 -9.06 7.77
C ILE A 83 -2.02 -10.03 8.76
N ALA A 84 -2.51 -9.53 9.90
CA ALA A 84 -3.19 -10.35 10.90
C ALA A 84 -4.52 -10.95 10.38
N ILE A 85 -5.32 -10.20 9.62
CA ILE A 85 -6.56 -10.73 9.03
C ILE A 85 -6.23 -11.85 8.02
N GLN A 86 -5.21 -11.67 7.18
CA GLN A 86 -4.77 -12.71 6.23
C GLN A 86 -4.25 -13.95 6.95
N ALA A 87 -3.47 -13.79 8.01
CA ALA A 87 -3.00 -14.89 8.84
C ALA A 87 -4.17 -15.66 9.46
N GLY A 88 -5.06 -14.99 10.19
CA GLY A 88 -6.20 -15.63 10.84
C GLY A 88 -7.15 -16.32 9.85
N MET A 89 -7.33 -15.76 8.65
CA MET A 89 -8.13 -16.42 7.62
C MET A 89 -7.50 -17.70 7.08
N THR A 90 -6.19 -17.71 6.87
CA THR A 90 -5.48 -18.91 6.42
C THR A 90 -5.45 -19.97 7.50
N GLU A 91 -5.18 -19.58 8.74
CA GLU A 91 -4.95 -20.52 9.85
C GLU A 91 -6.25 -21.13 10.37
N SER A 92 -7.30 -20.33 10.56
CA SER A 92 -8.53 -20.82 11.19
C SER A 92 -9.82 -20.31 10.56
N ARG A 93 -9.73 -19.57 9.45
CA ARG A 93 -10.85 -18.80 8.89
C ARG A 93 -11.40 -17.78 9.90
N LEU A 94 -10.53 -17.13 10.67
CA LEU A 94 -10.88 -16.19 11.75
C LEU A 94 -11.82 -16.81 12.79
N LYS A 95 -11.57 -18.05 13.19
CA LYS A 95 -12.29 -18.74 14.28
C LYS A 95 -11.36 -19.04 15.43
N ASN A 96 -11.85 -18.91 16.65
CA ASN A 96 -11.07 -19.22 17.83
C ASN A 96 -11.16 -20.71 18.16
N LEU A 97 -10.40 -21.53 17.44
CA LEU A 97 -10.48 -22.98 17.54
C LEU A 97 -9.81 -23.51 18.81
N ASN A 98 -10.41 -24.52 19.44
CA ASN A 98 -9.80 -25.27 20.55
C ASN A 98 -9.11 -26.56 20.08
N TYR A 99 -8.84 -26.66 18.78
CA TYR A 99 -8.16 -27.78 18.13
C TYR A 99 -7.38 -27.30 16.90
N GLY A 100 -6.49 -28.16 16.40
CA GLY A 100 -5.63 -27.88 15.26
C GLY A 100 -4.71 -29.06 14.95
N ASP A 101 -3.76 -28.87 14.04
CA ASP A 101 -2.66 -29.83 13.88
C ASP A 101 -1.77 -29.82 15.13
N ARG A 102 -1.40 -31.01 15.61
CA ARG A 102 -0.63 -31.20 16.86
C ARG A 102 -1.29 -30.49 18.06
N ASP A 103 -0.66 -29.44 18.58
CA ASP A 103 -1.11 -28.63 19.72
C ASP A 103 -1.46 -27.19 19.31
N SER A 104 -1.68 -26.93 18.01
CA SER A 104 -2.13 -25.64 17.51
C SER A 104 -3.53 -25.28 18.01
N LEU A 105 -3.69 -24.03 18.45
CA LEU A 105 -4.94 -23.50 19.00
C LEU A 105 -5.18 -22.06 18.54
N GLY A 106 -6.45 -21.65 18.57
CA GLY A 106 -6.87 -20.28 18.37
C GLY A 106 -6.95 -19.82 16.91
N ILE A 107 -7.10 -18.51 16.76
CA ILE A 107 -7.24 -17.74 15.52
C ILE A 107 -6.05 -17.96 14.59
N PHE A 108 -4.84 -17.96 15.16
CA PHE A 108 -3.58 -18.06 14.41
C PHE A 108 -2.95 -19.45 14.51
N GLN A 109 -3.69 -20.47 14.99
CA GLN A 109 -3.18 -21.83 15.16
C GLN A 109 -1.83 -21.89 15.93
N MET A 110 -1.71 -21.04 16.95
CA MET A 110 -0.53 -20.88 17.80
C MET A 110 -0.22 -22.15 18.58
N ARG A 111 1.06 -22.54 18.63
CA ARG A 111 1.51 -23.77 19.30
C ARG A 111 2.16 -23.50 20.65
N PRO A 112 1.54 -23.89 21.78
CA PRO A 112 2.16 -23.79 23.10
C PRO A 112 3.54 -24.44 23.18
N SER A 113 3.73 -25.61 22.56
CA SER A 113 5.03 -26.30 22.57
C SER A 113 6.14 -25.53 21.84
N MET A 114 5.81 -24.51 21.05
CA MET A 114 6.75 -23.69 20.29
C MET A 114 6.96 -22.31 20.94
N GLY A 115 6.45 -22.09 22.15
CA GLY A 115 6.67 -20.85 22.91
C GLY A 115 5.69 -19.71 22.59
N TRP A 116 4.56 -20.00 21.95
CA TRP A 116 3.53 -18.99 21.68
C TRP A 116 2.72 -18.58 22.92
N GLY A 117 2.70 -19.40 23.97
CA GLY A 117 1.97 -19.16 25.22
C GLY A 117 1.47 -20.46 25.84
N THR A 118 0.78 -20.41 26.98
CA THR A 118 0.07 -21.58 27.54
C THR A 118 -1.22 -21.85 26.74
N PRO A 119 -1.79 -23.07 26.81
CA PRO A 119 -3.09 -23.40 26.18
C PRO A 119 -4.22 -22.40 26.53
N GLU A 120 -4.26 -21.91 27.76
CA GLU A 120 -5.23 -20.91 28.21
C GLU A 120 -4.99 -19.54 27.59
N GLN A 121 -3.72 -19.18 27.37
CA GLN A 121 -3.36 -17.92 26.71
C GLN A 121 -3.67 -17.98 25.21
N VAL A 122 -3.27 -19.06 24.52
CA VAL A 122 -3.45 -19.17 23.06
C VAL A 122 -4.89 -19.46 22.63
N THR A 123 -5.82 -19.67 23.57
CA THR A 123 -7.27 -19.69 23.32
C THR A 123 -7.98 -18.40 23.73
N ASN A 124 -7.25 -17.41 24.27
CA ASN A 124 -7.76 -16.08 24.63
C ASN A 124 -7.55 -15.09 23.47
N PRO A 125 -8.60 -14.59 22.80
CA PRO A 125 -8.43 -13.79 21.57
C PRO A 125 -7.60 -12.51 21.74
N PRO A 126 -7.80 -11.68 22.79
CA PRO A 126 -6.91 -10.53 23.02
C PRO A 126 -5.44 -10.88 23.18
N TYR A 127 -5.12 -11.99 23.88
CA TYR A 127 -3.73 -12.46 24.01
C TYR A 127 -3.16 -12.84 22.65
N GLN A 128 -3.92 -13.62 21.87
CA GLN A 128 -3.48 -14.11 20.55
C GLN A 128 -3.14 -12.95 19.61
N VAL A 129 -4.02 -11.94 19.51
CA VAL A 129 -3.77 -10.78 18.64
C VAL A 129 -2.55 -9.98 19.09
N ASN A 130 -2.38 -9.74 20.40
CA ASN A 130 -1.20 -9.06 20.90
C ASN A 130 0.07 -9.86 20.63
N LYS A 131 0.04 -11.17 20.91
CA LYS A 131 1.20 -12.04 20.68
C LYS A 131 1.58 -12.10 19.20
N PHE A 132 0.61 -12.11 18.29
CA PHE A 132 0.86 -12.04 16.86
C PHE A 132 1.60 -10.75 16.48
N TYR A 133 1.13 -9.60 16.97
CA TYR A 133 1.79 -8.32 16.70
C TYR A 133 3.18 -8.22 17.30
N ASP A 134 3.42 -8.77 18.50
CA ASP A 134 4.76 -8.83 19.09
C ASP A 134 5.73 -9.58 18.16
N VAL A 135 5.30 -10.71 17.60
CA VAL A 135 6.11 -11.50 16.67
C VAL A 135 6.28 -10.78 15.32
N LEU A 136 5.24 -10.09 14.83
CA LEU A 136 5.32 -9.30 13.60
C LEU A 136 6.36 -8.18 13.72
N GLU A 137 6.39 -7.47 14.85
CA GLU A 137 7.37 -6.40 15.08
C GLU A 137 8.82 -6.90 15.11
N ASP A 138 9.03 -8.16 15.50
CA ASP A 138 10.34 -8.82 15.47
C ASP A 138 10.77 -9.27 14.06
N VAL A 139 9.88 -9.25 13.05
CA VAL A 139 10.21 -9.61 11.66
C VAL A 139 10.93 -8.45 10.96
N PRO A 140 12.21 -8.58 10.56
CA PRO A 140 12.94 -7.47 9.95
C PRO A 140 12.32 -7.02 8.62
N GLY A 141 11.95 -5.74 8.54
CA GLY A 141 11.42 -5.14 7.30
C GLY A 141 10.01 -5.57 6.92
N TRP A 142 9.23 -6.13 7.84
CA TRP A 142 7.84 -6.56 7.60
C TRP A 142 6.97 -5.46 6.97
N GLN A 143 7.27 -4.19 7.28
CA GLN A 143 6.58 -3.01 6.75
C GLN A 143 6.71 -2.90 5.23
N HIS A 144 7.76 -3.48 4.63
CA HIS A 144 8.03 -3.43 3.20
C HIS A 144 7.76 -4.76 2.49
N MET A 145 7.38 -5.80 3.23
CA MET A 145 6.99 -7.09 2.66
C MET A 145 5.59 -7.02 2.07
N ARG A 146 5.28 -7.91 1.12
CA ARG A 146 3.88 -8.15 0.78
C ARG A 146 3.17 -8.69 2.02
N PRO A 147 1.93 -8.27 2.34
CA PRO A 147 1.26 -8.65 3.58
C PRO A 147 1.17 -10.18 3.81
N GLY A 148 0.95 -10.97 2.77
CA GLY A 148 0.99 -12.43 2.90
C GLY A 148 2.40 -13.01 3.17
N GLU A 149 3.46 -12.37 2.69
CA GLU A 149 4.84 -12.76 3.00
C GLU A 149 5.18 -12.44 4.46
N ALA A 150 4.73 -11.28 4.97
CA ALA A 150 4.89 -10.94 6.38
C ALA A 150 4.10 -11.90 7.29
N ALA A 151 2.87 -12.27 6.91
CA ALA A 151 2.08 -13.28 7.61
C ALA A 151 2.82 -14.63 7.65
N GLN A 152 3.36 -15.06 6.51
CA GLN A 152 4.19 -16.26 6.43
C GLN A 152 5.47 -16.16 7.28
N ALA A 153 6.11 -14.98 7.38
CA ALA A 153 7.31 -14.79 8.20
C ALA A 153 7.02 -14.94 9.69
N VAL A 154 5.83 -14.51 10.13
CA VAL A 154 5.31 -14.69 11.49
C VAL A 154 4.97 -16.15 11.76
N GLU A 155 4.13 -16.76 10.92
CA GLU A 155 3.59 -18.12 11.16
C GLU A 155 4.58 -19.24 10.83
N ARG A 156 5.45 -19.02 9.84
CA ARG A 156 6.40 -20.00 9.29
C ARG A 156 5.71 -21.30 8.87
N SER A 157 4.56 -21.18 8.20
CA SER A 157 3.77 -22.31 7.72
C SER A 157 4.43 -23.05 6.56
N ALA A 158 3.99 -24.28 6.30
CA ALA A 158 4.46 -25.11 5.18
C ALA A 158 3.89 -24.66 3.81
N PHE A 159 2.95 -23.70 3.78
CA PHE A 159 2.23 -23.26 2.59
C PHE A 159 2.24 -21.72 2.45
N PRO A 160 3.38 -21.12 2.06
CA PRO A 160 3.58 -19.67 2.08
C PRO A 160 2.59 -18.90 1.20
N ASP A 161 2.13 -19.50 0.09
CA ASP A 161 1.30 -18.79 -0.87
C ASP A 161 -0.17 -18.65 -0.45
N ARG A 162 -0.62 -19.34 0.62
CA ARG A 162 -2.03 -19.36 1.03
C ARG A 162 -2.52 -18.04 1.61
N TYR A 163 -1.65 -17.28 2.27
CA TYR A 163 -2.01 -15.99 2.86
C TYR A 163 -2.45 -14.97 1.80
N HIS A 164 -1.94 -15.10 0.58
CA HIS A 164 -2.28 -14.22 -0.53
C HIS A 164 -3.73 -14.35 -1.01
N GLU A 165 -4.40 -15.48 -0.73
CA GLU A 165 -5.81 -15.69 -1.10
C GLU A 165 -6.74 -14.66 -0.44
N TRP A 166 -6.45 -14.28 0.80
CA TRP A 166 -7.30 -13.41 1.62
C TRP A 166 -7.01 -11.93 1.47
N GLU A 167 -6.03 -11.57 0.65
CA GLU A 167 -5.58 -10.19 0.45
C GLU A 167 -6.74 -9.26 0.03
N PRO A 168 -7.59 -9.58 -0.97
CA PRO A 168 -8.73 -8.72 -1.34
C PRO A 168 -9.73 -8.47 -0.21
N MET A 169 -10.01 -9.50 0.61
CA MET A 169 -10.98 -9.40 1.70
C MET A 169 -10.40 -8.62 2.88
N ALA A 170 -9.14 -8.89 3.25
CA ALA A 170 -8.46 -8.17 4.32
C ALA A 170 -8.38 -6.66 4.02
N VAL A 171 -8.12 -6.33 2.76
CA VAL A 171 -8.15 -4.96 2.25
C VAL A 171 -9.50 -4.28 2.48
N HIS A 172 -10.57 -4.95 2.06
CA HIS A 172 -11.93 -4.45 2.21
C HIS A 172 -12.30 -4.28 3.69
N LEU A 173 -11.93 -5.21 4.56
CA LEU A 173 -12.23 -5.17 5.99
C LEU A 173 -11.49 -4.04 6.70
N VAL A 174 -10.20 -3.82 6.40
CA VAL A 174 -9.44 -2.71 7.00
C VAL A 174 -10.03 -1.36 6.58
N GLN A 175 -10.44 -1.20 5.33
CA GLN A 175 -11.09 0.02 4.83
C GLN A 175 -12.42 0.30 5.54
N ASN A 176 -13.29 -0.71 5.66
CA ASN A 176 -14.67 -0.51 6.11
C ASN A 176 -14.87 -0.67 7.62
N VAL A 177 -14.17 -1.60 8.28
CA VAL A 177 -14.26 -1.83 9.74
C VAL A 177 -13.26 -0.96 10.49
N GLY A 178 -12.08 -0.72 9.90
CA GLY A 178 -11.09 0.19 10.45
C GLY A 178 -11.45 1.66 10.32
N GLU A 179 -12.52 1.99 9.57
CA GLU A 179 -12.88 3.36 9.19
C GLU A 179 -11.70 4.11 8.56
N ILE A 180 -10.76 3.37 7.96
CA ILE A 180 -9.63 3.95 7.24
C ILE A 180 -10.15 4.43 5.90
N ARG A 181 -10.53 5.71 5.86
CA ARG A 181 -10.77 6.42 4.60
C ARG A 181 -9.45 6.49 3.84
N ASN A 182 -9.45 6.12 2.57
CA ASN A 182 -8.26 6.09 1.72
C ASN A 182 -7.12 5.19 2.26
N ALA A 183 -7.39 3.91 2.51
CA ALA A 183 -6.35 2.96 2.95
C ALA A 183 -5.25 2.65 1.89
N SER A 184 -5.40 3.18 0.68
CA SER A 184 -4.38 3.25 -0.37
C SER A 184 -3.60 4.57 -0.37
N GLY A 185 -3.88 5.51 0.55
CA GLY A 185 -3.12 6.74 0.73
C GLY A 185 -2.96 7.60 -0.53
N CYS A 186 -3.88 7.49 -1.49
CA CYS A 186 -3.76 8.21 -2.76
C CYS A 186 -5.13 8.61 -3.33
N GLY A 187 -5.66 9.68 -2.76
CA GLY A 187 -6.62 10.57 -3.40
C GLY A 187 -8.01 10.02 -3.73
N GLU A 188 -8.99 10.29 -2.87
CA GLU A 188 -10.11 11.11 -3.34
C GLU A 188 -10.03 12.46 -2.62
N ALA A 189 -9.82 13.52 -3.41
CA ALA A 189 -9.79 14.88 -2.90
C ALA A 189 -11.22 15.34 -2.55
N ARG A 190 -11.45 15.55 -1.25
CA ARG A 190 -12.02 16.81 -0.79
C ARG A 190 -11.11 17.37 0.30
N GLY A 191 -10.36 18.40 -0.07
CA GLY A 191 -9.44 19.09 0.82
C GLY A 191 -8.00 18.65 0.57
N ASP A 192 -7.14 19.64 0.41
CA ASP A 192 -5.74 19.53 0.02
C ASP A 192 -4.88 18.64 0.96
N VAL A 193 -3.81 18.05 0.40
CA VAL A 193 -2.67 17.35 1.07
C VAL A 193 -2.99 15.87 1.40
N VAL A 194 -2.39 14.77 0.90
CA VAL A 194 -1.05 14.39 0.40
C VAL A 194 -1.17 13.32 -0.71
N LEU A 195 -0.49 13.53 -1.83
CA LEU A 195 0.05 12.51 -2.75
C LEU A 195 1.56 12.83 -2.82
N ALA A 196 2.43 11.94 -3.33
CA ALA A 196 3.66 12.42 -3.96
C ALA A 196 3.23 13.60 -4.84
N SER A 197 3.63 14.84 -4.48
CA SER A 197 2.87 16.03 -4.89
C SER A 197 2.55 15.90 -6.37
N ASN A 198 1.33 16.16 -6.84
CA ASN A 198 0.95 15.91 -8.25
C ASN A 198 2.03 16.35 -9.28
N SER A 199 2.90 17.30 -8.90
CA SER A 199 4.13 17.66 -9.60
C SER A 199 5.18 16.55 -9.82
N SER A 200 5.50 15.66 -8.87
CA SER A 200 6.55 14.63 -9.06
C SER A 200 6.07 13.50 -9.98
N VAL A 201 4.84 13.04 -9.81
CA VAL A 201 4.20 12.08 -10.73
C VAL A 201 4.12 12.68 -12.13
N GLN A 202 3.69 13.93 -12.25
CA GLN A 202 3.65 14.61 -13.55
C GLN A 202 5.04 14.77 -14.17
N GLN A 203 6.09 15.05 -13.37
CA GLN A 203 7.47 15.10 -13.86
C GLN A 203 7.95 13.76 -14.43
N ALA A 204 7.62 12.64 -13.77
CA ALA A 204 7.97 11.32 -14.27
C ALA A 204 7.24 11.01 -15.58
N ILE A 205 5.95 11.35 -15.66
CA ILE A 205 5.15 11.22 -16.89
C ILE A 205 5.73 12.10 -18.00
N ASP A 206 6.03 13.36 -17.72
CA ASP A 206 6.56 14.32 -18.69
C ASP A 206 7.92 13.85 -19.23
N PHE A 207 8.79 13.32 -18.36
CA PHE A 207 10.04 12.69 -18.77
C PHE A 207 9.76 11.53 -19.72
N ALA A 208 8.97 10.52 -19.30
CA ALA A 208 8.73 9.33 -20.12
C ALA A 208 8.09 9.68 -21.47
N MET A 209 7.19 10.66 -21.49
CA MET A 209 6.54 11.17 -22.70
C MET A 209 7.51 11.95 -23.60
N GLY A 210 8.47 12.67 -23.03
CA GLY A 210 9.54 13.37 -23.77
C GLY A 210 10.51 12.42 -24.49
N GLU A 211 10.63 11.18 -24.00
CA GLU A 211 11.52 10.17 -24.57
C GLU A 211 10.89 9.37 -25.72
N ARG A 212 9.63 9.65 -26.08
CA ARG A 212 8.93 8.99 -27.19
C ARG A 212 9.70 9.12 -28.51
N GLY A 213 9.70 8.04 -29.28
CA GLY A 213 10.42 7.92 -30.55
C GLY A 213 11.87 7.48 -30.42
N LYS A 214 12.44 7.42 -29.22
CA LYS A 214 13.79 6.89 -29.00
C LYS A 214 13.83 5.37 -29.16
N PRO A 215 14.91 4.78 -29.70
CA PRO A 215 15.01 3.35 -29.94
C PRO A 215 15.07 2.55 -28.64
N TYR A 216 14.51 1.34 -28.69
CA TYR A 216 14.76 0.33 -27.66
C TYR A 216 16.15 -0.28 -27.79
N VAL A 217 16.89 -0.36 -26.68
CA VAL A 217 18.15 -1.12 -26.58
C VAL A 217 18.20 -1.83 -25.24
N TRP A 218 18.36 -3.16 -25.27
CA TRP A 218 18.47 -3.97 -24.06
C TRP A 218 19.61 -3.48 -23.15
N GLY A 219 19.31 -3.20 -21.89
CA GLY A 219 20.26 -2.68 -20.92
C GLY A 219 20.39 -1.15 -20.90
N ALA A 220 19.79 -0.41 -21.83
CA ALA A 220 19.99 1.03 -21.92
C ALA A 220 19.16 1.84 -20.90
N THR A 221 19.73 2.96 -20.45
CA THR A 221 19.14 3.89 -19.47
C THR A 221 19.19 5.34 -19.95
N GLY A 222 19.17 5.58 -21.26
CA GLY A 222 19.24 6.92 -21.85
C GLY A 222 20.65 7.50 -22.03
N PRO A 223 20.75 8.72 -22.58
CA PRO A 223 19.62 9.51 -23.08
C PRO A 223 19.19 9.13 -24.50
N ASP A 224 20.00 8.39 -25.25
CA ASP A 224 19.74 8.14 -26.68
C ASP A 224 18.86 6.90 -26.94
N SER A 225 18.75 6.00 -25.97
CA SER A 225 17.97 4.75 -26.06
C SER A 225 17.61 4.22 -24.68
N TYR A 226 16.58 3.39 -24.58
CA TYR A 226 16.09 2.83 -23.32
C TYR A 226 15.70 1.37 -23.48
N ASP A 227 15.78 0.59 -22.40
CA ASP A 227 14.89 -0.56 -22.23
C ASP A 227 13.72 -0.21 -21.29
N CYS A 228 12.83 -1.18 -21.07
CA CYS A 228 11.60 -1.00 -20.30
C CYS A 228 11.88 -0.39 -18.92
N SER A 229 12.71 -1.05 -18.12
CA SER A 229 13.03 -0.64 -16.76
C SER A 229 13.99 0.56 -16.70
N GLY A 230 14.83 0.75 -17.72
CA GLY A 230 15.71 1.91 -17.87
C GLY A 230 14.93 3.20 -18.13
N LEU A 231 13.84 3.15 -18.90
CA LEU A 231 12.94 4.30 -19.09
C LEU A 231 12.27 4.69 -17.77
N MET A 232 11.72 3.70 -17.05
CA MET A 232 11.07 3.94 -15.75
C MET A 232 12.05 4.51 -14.73
N LEU A 233 13.27 3.96 -14.68
CA LEU A 233 14.34 4.42 -13.80
C LEU A 233 14.61 5.92 -13.97
N ARG A 234 14.81 6.36 -15.21
CA ARG A 234 15.12 7.77 -15.49
C ARG A 234 13.92 8.70 -15.32
N ALA A 235 12.71 8.22 -15.66
CA ALA A 235 11.49 8.98 -15.43
C ALA A 235 11.30 9.32 -13.95
N TYR A 236 11.43 8.32 -13.08
CA TYR A 236 11.30 8.53 -11.65
C TYR A 236 12.49 9.29 -11.05
N GLU A 237 13.72 9.07 -11.54
CA GLU A 237 14.89 9.85 -11.13
C GLU A 237 14.72 11.35 -11.43
N ALA A 238 14.15 11.70 -12.60
CA ALA A 238 13.83 13.08 -12.95
C ALA A 238 12.78 13.72 -12.02
N ALA A 239 11.93 12.90 -11.41
CA ALA A 239 10.95 13.29 -10.40
C ALA A 239 11.49 13.26 -8.95
N GLY A 240 12.78 12.96 -8.76
CA GLY A 240 13.41 12.84 -7.44
C GLY A 240 13.11 11.53 -6.70
N ILE A 241 12.56 10.53 -7.37
CA ILE A 241 12.22 9.22 -6.81
C ILE A 241 13.22 8.19 -7.32
N THR A 242 13.92 7.51 -6.40
CA THR A 242 14.86 6.45 -6.77
C THR A 242 14.15 5.11 -6.81
N ILE A 243 14.19 4.44 -7.97
CA ILE A 243 13.75 3.05 -8.12
C ILE A 243 14.92 2.17 -8.60
N PRO A 244 14.87 0.84 -8.37
CA PRO A 244 15.90 -0.08 -8.87
C PRO A 244 16.00 -0.09 -10.40
N ARG A 245 17.14 -0.57 -10.90
CA ARG A 245 17.39 -0.67 -12.34
C ARG A 245 16.56 -1.74 -13.05
N VAL A 246 16.26 -2.85 -12.37
CA VAL A 246 15.66 -4.05 -12.98
C VAL A 246 14.16 -4.10 -12.69
N SER A 247 13.35 -4.45 -13.69
CA SER A 247 11.87 -4.50 -13.58
C SER A 247 11.38 -5.35 -12.40
N ARG A 248 11.98 -6.52 -12.17
CA ARG A 248 11.67 -7.40 -11.01
C ARG A 248 11.86 -6.73 -9.66
N ASP A 249 12.85 -5.84 -9.56
CA ASP A 249 13.12 -5.11 -8.33
C ASP A 249 12.25 -3.85 -8.26
N GLN A 250 11.96 -3.21 -9.39
CA GLN A 250 10.98 -2.12 -9.50
C GLN A 250 9.58 -2.57 -9.04
N TYR A 251 9.22 -3.82 -9.32
CA TYR A 251 7.98 -4.41 -8.83
C TYR A 251 7.86 -4.40 -7.29
N LYS A 252 8.99 -4.35 -6.58
CA LYS A 252 9.06 -4.32 -5.11
C LYS A 252 9.31 -2.90 -4.58
N ALA A 253 9.49 -1.92 -5.46
CA ALA A 253 9.98 -0.59 -5.13
C ALA A 253 8.85 0.45 -5.09
N GLY A 254 7.82 0.16 -4.31
CA GLY A 254 6.68 1.05 -4.11
C GLY A 254 5.49 0.33 -3.49
N SER A 255 4.37 1.05 -3.43
CA SER A 255 3.10 0.50 -2.98
C SER A 255 2.46 -0.34 -4.08
N MET A 256 2.12 -1.60 -3.78
CA MET A 256 1.35 -2.44 -4.68
C MET A 256 -0.15 -2.12 -4.57
N LEU A 257 -0.81 -2.07 -5.71
CA LEU A 257 -2.25 -1.87 -5.82
C LEU A 257 -2.83 -2.77 -6.91
N PRO A 258 -4.13 -3.08 -6.89
CA PRO A 258 -4.76 -3.80 -8.00
C PRO A 258 -4.53 -3.03 -9.28
N VAL A 259 -4.16 -3.72 -10.35
CA VAL A 259 -3.85 -3.09 -11.63
C VAL A 259 -5.04 -2.28 -12.18
N GLU A 260 -6.28 -2.67 -11.86
CA GLU A 260 -7.50 -1.95 -12.22
C GLU A 260 -7.67 -0.61 -11.49
N GLN A 261 -6.97 -0.44 -10.36
CA GLN A 261 -6.94 0.81 -9.59
C GLN A 261 -5.73 1.69 -9.95
N ALA A 262 -4.97 1.30 -10.98
CA ALA A 262 -3.85 2.09 -11.46
C ALA A 262 -4.27 3.53 -11.74
N GLN A 263 -3.48 4.46 -11.24
CA GLN A 263 -3.56 5.90 -11.49
C GLN A 263 -2.36 6.32 -12.36
N PRO A 264 -2.44 7.46 -13.06
CA PRO A 264 -1.31 7.99 -13.82
C PRO A 264 -0.02 8.00 -12.98
N GLY A 265 1.06 7.48 -13.56
CA GLY A 265 2.35 7.27 -12.90
C GLY A 265 2.59 5.81 -12.53
N ASP A 266 1.57 5.07 -12.12
CA ASP A 266 1.78 3.70 -11.62
C ASP A 266 2.43 2.79 -12.67
N LEU A 267 3.30 1.90 -12.21
CA LEU A 267 4.02 0.95 -13.04
C LEU A 267 3.19 -0.32 -13.23
N LEU A 268 3.03 -0.73 -14.48
CA LEU A 268 2.41 -1.98 -14.89
C LEU A 268 3.50 -2.97 -15.29
N PHE A 269 3.32 -4.27 -15.02
CA PHE A 269 4.34 -5.29 -15.23
C PHE A 269 3.81 -6.47 -16.03
N TRP A 270 4.67 -7.14 -16.79
CA TRP A 270 4.36 -8.40 -17.46
C TRP A 270 5.33 -9.49 -17.06
N ALA A 271 4.81 -10.71 -16.88
CA ALA A 271 5.51 -11.88 -16.41
C ALA A 271 5.11 -13.13 -17.20
N TYR A 272 6.05 -14.07 -17.39
CA TYR A 272 5.73 -15.36 -18.04
C TYR A 272 4.80 -16.22 -17.18
N ASP A 273 4.94 -16.10 -15.86
CA ASP A 273 4.00 -16.60 -14.87
C ASP A 273 3.55 -15.43 -13.99
N THR A 274 2.30 -15.01 -14.13
CA THR A 274 1.73 -13.88 -13.37
C THR A 274 1.61 -14.15 -11.87
N ALA A 275 1.78 -15.40 -11.43
CA ALA A 275 1.87 -15.76 -10.02
C ALA A 275 3.31 -15.70 -9.47
N ASP A 276 4.33 -15.66 -10.35
CA ASP A 276 5.75 -15.61 -9.97
C ASP A 276 6.41 -14.31 -10.47
N PRO A 277 6.53 -13.28 -9.62
CA PRO A 277 7.21 -12.02 -9.96
C PRO A 277 8.67 -12.17 -10.39
N SER A 278 9.32 -13.31 -10.08
CA SER A 278 10.68 -13.59 -10.57
C SER A 278 10.73 -13.78 -12.09
N THR A 279 9.59 -14.03 -12.73
CA THR A 279 9.44 -14.16 -14.17
C THR A 279 9.05 -12.87 -14.88
N ILE A 280 8.98 -11.74 -14.15
CA ILE A 280 8.73 -10.42 -14.76
C ILE A 280 9.81 -10.13 -15.80
N HIS A 281 9.36 -9.81 -17.01
CA HIS A 281 10.20 -9.54 -18.17
C HIS A 281 9.97 -8.13 -18.75
N HIS A 282 8.88 -7.46 -18.39
CA HIS A 282 8.56 -6.12 -18.91
C HIS A 282 7.90 -5.20 -17.87
N VAL A 283 8.02 -3.89 -18.07
CA VAL A 283 7.44 -2.83 -17.24
C VAL A 283 7.08 -1.60 -18.09
N ALA A 284 5.96 -0.94 -17.77
CA ALA A 284 5.47 0.27 -18.41
C ALA A 284 4.87 1.24 -17.37
N MET A 285 4.70 2.51 -17.75
CA MET A 285 4.04 3.52 -16.90
C MET A 285 2.62 3.79 -17.38
N TYR A 286 1.64 3.64 -16.50
CA TYR A 286 0.25 4.00 -16.75
C TYR A 286 0.08 5.52 -16.85
N LEU A 287 -0.70 5.99 -17.82
CA LEU A 287 -0.94 7.41 -18.09
C LEU A 287 -2.37 7.84 -17.73
N GLY A 288 -3.19 6.92 -17.22
CA GLY A 288 -4.63 7.13 -17.11
C GLY A 288 -5.36 6.83 -18.42
N ASN A 289 -6.70 6.85 -18.36
CA ASN A 289 -7.58 6.67 -19.52
C ASN A 289 -7.28 5.41 -20.36
N GLY A 290 -6.82 4.32 -19.72
CA GLY A 290 -6.49 3.07 -20.40
C GLY A 290 -5.22 3.13 -21.25
N LYS A 291 -4.32 4.10 -21.04
CA LYS A 291 -3.09 4.28 -21.84
C LYS A 291 -1.84 4.11 -21.00
N MET A 292 -0.74 3.75 -21.65
CA MET A 292 0.57 3.64 -21.02
C MET A 292 1.70 4.01 -21.97
N VAL A 293 2.84 4.40 -21.41
CA VAL A 293 4.10 4.64 -22.13
C VAL A 293 5.11 3.54 -21.80
N GLU A 294 5.79 3.04 -22.83
CA GLU A 294 6.75 1.94 -22.68
C GLU A 294 7.90 2.02 -23.68
N ALA A 295 9.02 1.41 -23.29
CA ALA A 295 10.06 0.93 -24.19
C ALA A 295 9.89 -0.59 -24.33
N GLN A 296 9.08 -1.03 -25.30
CA GLN A 296 8.58 -2.40 -25.38
C GLN A 296 9.66 -3.43 -25.72
N GLN A 297 10.29 -3.29 -26.89
CA GLN A 297 11.22 -4.27 -27.43
C GLN A 297 12.04 -3.71 -28.60
N SER A 298 13.10 -4.41 -28.96
CA SER A 298 13.96 -4.06 -30.11
C SER A 298 13.16 -3.85 -31.39
N GLY A 299 13.43 -2.75 -32.09
CA GLY A 299 12.74 -2.36 -33.33
C GLY A 299 11.45 -1.58 -33.12
N VAL A 300 10.95 -1.46 -31.88
CA VAL A 300 9.81 -0.62 -31.52
C VAL A 300 10.32 0.58 -30.72
N PRO A 301 10.21 1.82 -31.22
CA PRO A 301 10.58 3.00 -30.45
C PRO A 301 9.71 3.17 -29.20
N VAL A 302 10.18 3.95 -28.23
CA VAL A 302 9.38 4.38 -27.07
C VAL A 302 8.07 4.99 -27.58
N HIS A 303 6.94 4.47 -27.11
CA HIS A 303 5.63 4.86 -27.63
C HIS A 303 4.55 4.78 -26.56
N VAL A 304 3.36 5.25 -26.92
CA VAL A 304 2.15 5.12 -26.11
C VAL A 304 1.25 4.10 -26.78
N ARG A 305 0.70 3.18 -26.00
CA ARG A 305 -0.35 2.27 -26.45
C ARG A 305 -1.47 2.16 -25.41
N ASP A 306 -2.57 1.55 -25.83
CA ASP A 306 -3.64 1.17 -24.93
C ASP A 306 -3.21 -0.03 -24.06
N VAL A 307 -3.67 -0.04 -22.82
CA VAL A 307 -3.50 -1.18 -21.89
C VAL A 307 -4.50 -2.26 -22.28
N SER A 308 -4.01 -3.48 -22.55
CA SER A 308 -4.85 -4.66 -22.71
C SER A 308 -5.02 -5.31 -21.35
N TRP A 309 -6.10 -4.96 -20.64
CA TRP A 309 -6.34 -5.41 -19.26
C TRP A 309 -6.58 -6.93 -19.12
N ASP A 310 -6.87 -7.59 -20.23
CA ASP A 310 -7.08 -9.04 -20.37
C ASP A 310 -5.84 -9.78 -20.91
N GLU A 311 -4.71 -9.10 -21.04
CA GLU A 311 -3.46 -9.72 -21.49
C GLU A 311 -2.98 -10.75 -20.47
N GLY A 312 -2.77 -11.99 -20.92
CA GLY A 312 -2.51 -13.12 -20.02
C GLY A 312 -1.20 -13.02 -19.22
N GLU A 313 -0.27 -12.18 -19.66
CA GLU A 313 1.00 -11.91 -18.98
C GLU A 313 0.95 -10.66 -18.08
N LEU A 314 -0.14 -9.88 -18.11
CA LEU A 314 -0.27 -8.69 -17.27
C LEU A 314 -0.33 -9.10 -15.80
N VAL A 315 0.61 -8.59 -15.03
CA VAL A 315 0.71 -8.85 -13.60
C VAL A 315 -0.47 -8.16 -12.88
N PRO A 316 -1.09 -8.84 -11.89
CA PRO A 316 -2.22 -8.32 -11.15
C PRO A 316 -2.07 -6.98 -10.47
N GLN A 317 -0.84 -6.62 -10.16
CA GLN A 317 -0.51 -5.48 -9.34
C GLN A 317 0.18 -4.44 -10.19
N ALA A 318 -0.31 -3.21 -10.07
CA ALA A 318 0.49 -2.05 -10.38
C ALA A 318 1.34 -1.66 -9.16
N VAL A 319 2.42 -0.93 -9.39
CA VAL A 319 3.27 -0.38 -8.33
C VAL A 319 3.27 1.12 -8.43
N ARG A 320 2.96 1.78 -7.31
CA ARG A 320 3.09 3.23 -7.13
C ARG A 320 4.45 3.54 -6.48
N PRO A 321 5.42 4.11 -7.21
CA PRO A 321 6.72 4.43 -6.64
C PRO A 321 6.69 5.73 -5.82
N GLY A 322 7.62 5.85 -4.87
CA GLY A 322 7.84 7.09 -4.11
C GLY A 322 6.79 7.40 -3.04
N VAL A 323 6.12 6.35 -2.53
CA VAL A 323 5.21 6.40 -1.38
C VAL A 323 5.67 5.45 -0.29
#